data_AF-A0A382K192-F1
#
_entry.id   AF-A0A382K192-F1
#
_cell.length_a   1.000
_cell.length_b   1.000
_cell.length_c   1.000
_cell.angle_alpha   90.00
_cell.angle_beta   90.00
_cell.angle_gamma   90.00
#
_symmetry.space_group_name_H-M   'P 1'
#
loop_
_entity.id
_entity.type
_entity.pdbx_description
1 polymer ?
#
loop_
_entity_poly.entity_id
_entity_poly.type
_entity_poly.pdbx_seq_one_letter_code
_entity_poly.pdbx_strand_id
1 'polypeptide(L)'
;MIIGIDGCRVDALQIANTPTIDNLIANGIFSPDALNDDITISGPGWSAILCGVWSNKHLSVDNSFVGTDYINYPPLFKRIEDFDANLHTVSICNWNPINDFIIQNYADFKLNVSSDSAVSAEASTYLSVNNPDMMFLHFDDVDHAGHAYGFSP
;
A
#
# COMPACT_ATOMS: atom_id res chain seq x y z
N MET A 1 4.60 3.72 -10.14
CA MET A 1 3.55 2.84 -9.58
C MET A 1 4.11 2.10 -8.37
N ILE A 2 3.33 1.96 -7.30
CA ILE A 2 3.60 1.16 -6.10
C ILE A 2 2.42 0.20 -5.93
N ILE A 3 2.71 -1.09 -5.72
CA ILE A 3 1.71 -2.12 -5.44
C ILE A 3 2.02 -2.69 -4.06
N GLY A 4 1.04 -2.64 -3.16
CA GLY A 4 1.09 -3.22 -1.83
C GLY A 4 0.12 -4.39 -1.70
N ILE A 5 0.55 -5.48 -1.07
CA ILE A 5 -0.27 -6.66 -0.75
C ILE A 5 -0.19 -6.87 0.76
N ASP A 6 -1.28 -6.61 1.48
CA ASP A 6 -1.32 -6.75 2.93
C ASP A 6 -1.17 -8.22 3.35
N GLY A 7 -0.52 -8.46 4.49
CA GLY A 7 -0.27 -9.79 5.04
C GLY A 7 0.62 -10.71 4.18
N CYS A 8 1.17 -10.22 3.06
CA CYS A 8 1.97 -11.03 2.14
C CYS A 8 3.36 -11.34 2.70
N ARG A 9 3.47 -12.47 3.39
CA ARG A 9 4.74 -12.96 3.89
C ARG A 9 5.58 -13.60 2.79
N VAL A 10 6.87 -13.32 2.79
CA VAL A 10 7.81 -13.82 1.78
C VAL A 10 7.94 -15.35 1.82
N ASP A 11 7.89 -15.97 3.00
CA ASP A 11 7.99 -17.43 3.12
C ASP A 11 6.77 -18.17 2.56
N ALA A 12 5.57 -17.60 2.74
CA ALA A 12 4.36 -18.09 2.07
C ALA A 12 4.40 -17.85 0.56
N LEU A 13 4.86 -16.66 0.12
CA LEU A 13 5.00 -16.33 -1.30
C LEU A 13 5.94 -17.31 -2.03
N GLN A 14 7.05 -17.69 -1.41
CA GLN A 14 8.06 -18.59 -2.00
C GLN A 14 7.56 -20.01 -2.27
N ILE A 15 6.56 -20.49 -1.53
CA ILE A 15 5.99 -21.83 -1.74
C ILE A 15 4.68 -21.82 -2.54
N ALA A 16 4.06 -20.65 -2.68
CA ALA A 16 2.82 -20.48 -3.40
C ALA A 16 3.04 -20.57 -4.92
N ASN A 17 2.04 -21.07 -5.65
CA ASN A 17 2.06 -21.06 -7.11
C ASN A 17 1.67 -19.66 -7.63
N THR A 18 2.66 -18.79 -7.87
CA THR A 18 2.44 -17.38 -8.24
C THR A 18 3.15 -16.99 -9.55
N PRO A 19 2.83 -17.65 -10.69
CA PRO A 19 3.63 -17.54 -11.93
C PRO A 19 3.82 -16.11 -12.44
N THR A 20 2.86 -15.21 -12.20
CA THR A 20 2.99 -13.79 -12.57
C THR A 20 3.98 -13.05 -11.67
N ILE A 21 3.97 -13.30 -10.36
CA ILE A 21 4.94 -12.70 -9.42
C ILE A 21 6.32 -13.32 -9.65
N ASP A 22 6.39 -14.63 -9.87
CA ASP A 22 7.63 -15.34 -10.22
C ASP A 22 8.29 -14.71 -11.45
N ASN A 23 7.49 -14.35 -12.47
CA ASN A 23 7.98 -13.67 -13.66
C ASN A 23 8.46 -12.24 -13.37
N LEU A 24 7.82 -11.50 -12.47
CA LEU A 24 8.30 -10.17 -12.04
C LEU A 24 9.63 -10.29 -11.28
N ILE A 25 9.77 -11.28 -10.41
CA ILE A 25 11.02 -11.56 -9.68
C ILE A 25 12.14 -11.90 -10.67
N ALA A 26 11.87 -12.79 -11.64
CA ALA A 26 12.87 -13.23 -12.62
C ALA A 26 13.34 -12.12 -13.57
N ASN A 27 12.51 -11.11 -13.83
CA ASN A 27 12.80 -10.00 -14.75
C ASN A 27 13.04 -8.66 -14.04
N GLY A 28 13.16 -8.68 -12.71
CA GLY A 28 13.26 -7.48 -11.88
C GLY A 28 14.39 -7.54 -10.87
N ILE A 29 14.26 -6.71 -9.83
CA ILE A 29 15.11 -6.75 -8.65
C ILE A 29 14.24 -7.22 -7.49
N PHE A 30 14.68 -8.26 -6.81
CA PHE A 30 13.95 -8.87 -5.71
C PHE A 30 14.83 -8.99 -4.47
N SER A 31 14.24 -8.65 -3.32
CA SER A 31 14.80 -8.91 -2.00
C SER A 31 13.76 -9.69 -1.19
N PRO A 32 14.06 -10.91 -0.72
CA PRO A 32 13.20 -11.61 0.23
C PRO A 32 13.29 -11.02 1.64
N ASP A 33 14.32 -10.21 1.91
CA ASP A 33 14.52 -9.55 3.19
C ASP A 33 13.75 -8.23 3.19
N ALA A 34 12.51 -8.29 3.72
CA ALA A 34 11.61 -7.15 3.91
C ALA A 34 11.19 -7.06 5.39
N LEU A 35 12.18 -6.86 6.28
CA LEU A 35 11.96 -6.81 7.72
C LEU A 35 11.20 -5.53 8.11
N ASN A 36 10.06 -5.71 8.80
CA ASN A 36 9.42 -4.67 9.58
C ASN A 36 9.89 -4.79 11.04
N ASP A 37 10.82 -3.93 11.45
CA ASP A 37 11.42 -3.92 12.80
C ASP A 37 10.66 -3.01 13.79
N ASP A 38 9.39 -2.75 13.49
CA ASP A 38 8.49 -1.91 14.28
C ASP A 38 7.19 -2.69 14.58
N ILE A 39 6.03 -2.03 14.56
CA ILE A 39 4.74 -2.66 14.81
C ILE A 39 4.23 -3.35 13.53
N THR A 40 4.01 -4.66 13.59
CA THR A 40 3.49 -5.49 12.49
C THR A 40 1.96 -5.49 12.44
N ILE A 41 1.37 -4.30 12.34
CA ILE A 41 -0.08 -4.07 12.15
C ILE A 41 -0.24 -3.19 10.90
N SER A 42 -1.31 -3.38 10.11
CA SER A 42 -1.53 -2.69 8.83
C SER A 42 -1.38 -1.16 8.95
N GLY A 43 -2.05 -0.52 9.92
CA GLY A 43 -1.98 0.93 10.13
C GLY A 43 -0.55 1.44 10.26
N PRO A 44 0.23 1.00 11.25
CA PRO A 44 1.65 1.35 11.37
C PRO A 44 2.49 0.97 10.15
N GLY A 45 2.32 -0.23 9.58
CA GLY A 45 3.09 -0.70 8.42
C GLY A 45 2.90 0.18 7.19
N TRP A 46 1.65 0.45 6.81
CA TRP A 46 1.32 1.34 5.68
C TRP A 46 1.73 2.79 5.94
N SER A 47 1.64 3.24 7.20
CA SER A 47 2.15 4.56 7.60
C SER A 47 3.66 4.65 7.40
N ALA A 48 4.40 3.60 7.76
CA ALA A 48 5.85 3.58 7.61
C ALA A 48 6.26 3.60 6.13
N ILE A 49 5.60 2.79 5.29
CA ILE A 49 5.84 2.75 3.84
C ILE A 49 5.57 4.13 3.21
N LEU A 50 4.42 4.74 3.51
CA LEU A 50 3.98 5.97 2.84
C LEU A 50 4.64 7.23 3.41
N CYS A 51 4.97 7.26 4.70
CA CYS A 51 5.59 8.44 5.34
C CYS A 51 7.12 8.37 5.36
N GLY A 52 7.71 7.19 5.14
CA GLY A 52 9.15 6.96 5.13
C GLY A 52 9.83 7.06 6.50
N VAL A 53 9.08 6.89 7.59
CA VAL A 53 9.55 6.94 8.98
C VAL A 53 8.82 5.88 9.81
N TRP A 54 9.32 5.55 11.01
CA TRP A 54 8.69 4.57 11.89
C TRP A 54 7.63 5.17 12.84
N SER A 55 6.96 4.30 13.60
CA SER A 55 5.87 4.64 14.54
C SER A 55 6.27 5.66 15.60
N ASN A 56 7.54 5.70 16.01
CA ASN A 56 8.05 6.72 16.93
C ASN A 56 8.03 8.15 16.35
N LYS A 57 7.82 8.31 15.05
CA LYS A 57 7.71 9.59 14.34
C LYS A 57 6.30 9.85 13.84
N HIS A 58 5.73 8.95 13.02
CA HIS A 58 4.38 9.15 12.48
C HIS A 58 3.26 8.87 13.49
N LEU A 59 3.57 8.29 14.65
CA LEU A 59 2.68 8.02 15.78
C LEU A 59 1.51 7.07 15.54
N SER A 60 1.30 6.58 14.31
CA SER A 60 0.43 5.42 14.05
C SER A 60 0.96 4.15 14.73
N VAL A 61 0.23 3.64 15.72
CA VAL A 61 0.59 2.45 16.53
C VAL A 61 -0.41 1.30 16.42
N ASP A 62 -1.56 1.53 15.79
CA ASP A 62 -2.62 0.54 15.55
C ASP A 62 -3.51 0.98 14.37
N ASN A 63 -4.62 0.27 14.15
CA ASN A 63 -5.58 0.56 13.07
C ASN A 63 -6.62 1.65 13.43
N SER A 64 -6.48 2.35 14.56
CA SER A 64 -7.38 3.45 14.94
C SER A 64 -7.00 4.79 14.31
N PHE A 65 -5.73 4.95 13.92
CA PHE A 65 -5.16 6.19 13.37
C PHE A 65 -5.30 7.42 14.30
N VAL A 66 -5.57 7.21 15.58
CA VAL A 66 -5.70 8.28 16.58
C VAL A 66 -4.33 8.78 17.02
N GLY A 67 -4.15 10.10 17.06
CA GLY A 67 -2.92 10.72 17.57
C GLY A 67 -1.72 10.66 16.62
N THR A 68 -1.96 10.38 15.33
CA THR A 68 -0.94 10.35 14.27
C THR A 68 -0.31 11.74 14.03
N ASP A 69 0.94 11.77 13.58
CA ASP A 69 1.67 12.99 13.19
C ASP A 69 1.99 13.03 11.69
N TYR A 70 0.95 12.94 10.87
CA TYR A 70 1.09 13.10 9.41
C TYR A 70 1.29 14.56 8.98
N ILE A 71 1.21 15.53 9.90
CA ILE A 71 1.52 16.93 9.59
C ILE A 71 3.04 17.10 9.46
N ASN A 72 3.81 16.60 10.43
CA ASN A 72 5.27 16.67 10.37
C ASN A 72 5.89 15.55 9.54
N TYR A 73 5.22 14.40 9.45
CA TYR A 73 5.63 13.25 8.65
C TYR A 73 4.56 12.89 7.61
N PRO A 74 4.33 13.77 6.61
CA PRO A 74 3.28 13.55 5.63
C PRO A 74 3.59 12.36 4.71
N PRO A 75 2.54 11.75 4.14
CA PRO A 75 2.69 10.68 3.16
C PRO A 75 3.38 11.20 1.90
N LEU A 76 3.94 10.27 1.12
CA LEU A 76 4.57 10.51 -0.17
C LEU A 76 3.72 11.38 -1.10
N PHE A 77 2.39 11.18 -1.12
CA PHE A 77 1.45 11.96 -1.94
C PHE A 77 1.56 13.45 -1.69
N LYS A 78 1.51 13.90 -0.43
CA LYS A 78 1.68 15.31 -0.08
C LYS A 78 3.02 15.86 -0.55
N ARG A 79 4.08 15.04 -0.48
CA ARG A 79 5.42 15.46 -0.91
C ARG A 79 5.51 15.64 -2.43
N ILE A 80 4.81 14.80 -3.19
CA ILE A 80 4.71 14.91 -4.65
C ILE A 80 3.96 16.19 -5.01
N GLU A 81 2.78 16.41 -4.43
CA GLU A 81 1.96 17.60 -4.70
C GLU A 81 2.63 18.91 -4.27
N ASP A 82 3.36 18.90 -3.16
CA ASP A 82 4.14 20.07 -2.72
C ASP A 82 5.32 20.39 -3.66
N PHE A 83 5.86 19.37 -4.33
CA PHE A 83 6.96 19.53 -5.26
C PHE A 83 6.47 20.08 -6.61
N ASP A 84 5.43 19.48 -7.18
CA ASP A 84 4.80 19.92 -8.41
C ASP A 84 3.34 19.43 -8.49
N ALA A 85 2.39 20.35 -8.29
CA ALA A 85 0.95 20.09 -8.34
C ALA A 85 0.41 19.80 -9.76
N ASN A 86 1.27 19.72 -10.77
CA ASN A 86 0.89 19.21 -12.10
C ASN A 86 1.14 17.70 -12.23
N LEU A 87 1.82 17.06 -11.28
CA LEU A 87 2.06 15.63 -11.28
C LEU A 87 0.78 14.91 -10.85
N HIS A 88 0.27 14.03 -11.71
CA HIS A 88 -1.03 13.42 -11.50
C HIS A 88 -0.94 12.18 -10.60
N THR A 89 -1.49 12.26 -9.39
CA THR A 89 -1.37 11.22 -8.36
C THR A 89 -2.66 10.42 -8.14
N VAL A 90 -2.52 9.10 -8.03
CA VAL A 90 -3.63 8.15 -7.95
C VAL A 90 -3.45 7.17 -6.80
N SER A 91 -4.51 6.91 -6.03
CA SER A 91 -4.55 5.85 -5.02
C SER A 91 -5.83 5.01 -5.10
N ILE A 92 -5.70 3.70 -5.25
CA ILE A 92 -6.84 2.77 -5.28
C ILE A 92 -6.60 1.68 -4.22
N CYS A 93 -7.49 1.60 -3.23
CA CYS A 93 -7.32 0.70 -2.09
C CYS A 93 -8.52 -0.23 -1.90
N ASN A 94 -8.24 -1.49 -1.56
CA ASN A 94 -9.23 -2.39 -0.95
C ASN A 94 -9.46 -2.01 0.53
N TRP A 95 -8.39 -1.85 1.32
CA TRP A 95 -8.50 -1.41 2.71
C TRP A 95 -8.58 0.12 2.81
N ASN A 96 -9.81 0.63 2.92
CA ASN A 96 -10.14 2.07 2.94
C ASN A 96 -9.27 2.96 3.87
N PRO A 97 -8.87 2.53 5.09
CA PRO A 97 -8.18 3.41 6.04
C PRO A 97 -6.89 4.06 5.51
N ILE A 98 -6.20 3.44 4.54
CA ILE A 98 -5.02 4.04 3.90
C ILE A 98 -5.40 5.36 3.20
N ASN A 99 -6.47 5.33 2.39
CA ASN A 99 -6.97 6.50 1.69
C ASN A 99 -7.62 7.52 2.62
N ASP A 100 -8.26 7.06 3.70
CA ASP A 100 -9.05 7.91 4.57
C ASP A 100 -8.17 8.66 5.58
N PHE A 101 -7.14 8.00 6.14
CA PHE A 101 -6.33 8.55 7.23
C PHE A 101 -4.89 8.88 6.84
N ILE A 102 -4.26 8.09 5.96
CA ILE A 102 -2.84 8.29 5.60
C ILE A 102 -2.74 9.26 4.41
N ILE A 103 -3.31 8.88 3.26
CA ILE A 103 -3.24 9.67 2.02
C ILE A 103 -4.16 10.90 2.07
N GLN A 104 -5.31 10.79 2.74
CA GLN A 104 -6.26 11.88 2.97
C GLN A 104 -6.72 12.54 1.65
N ASN A 105 -6.50 13.84 1.49
CA ASN A 105 -6.88 14.62 0.32
C ASN A 105 -5.65 15.05 -0.50
N TYR A 106 -4.53 14.33 -0.37
CA TYR A 106 -3.28 14.65 -1.05
C TYR A 106 -3.11 13.95 -2.40
N ALA A 107 -4.00 13.02 -2.76
CA ALA A 107 -4.00 12.42 -4.10
C ALA A 107 -5.03 13.13 -4.99
N ASP A 108 -4.72 13.35 -6.27
CA ASP A 108 -5.66 13.92 -7.24
C ASP A 108 -6.87 13.02 -7.46
N PHE A 109 -6.64 11.71 -7.44
CA PHE A 109 -7.68 10.71 -7.52
C PHE A 109 -7.49 9.64 -6.45
N LYS A 110 -8.54 9.42 -5.64
CA LYS A 110 -8.60 8.31 -4.68
C LYS A 110 -9.88 7.50 -4.87
N LEU A 111 -9.74 6.18 -4.83
CA LEU A 111 -10.86 5.25 -4.91
C LEU A 111 -10.71 4.13 -3.88
N ASN A 112 -11.78 3.90 -3.13
CA ASN A 112 -11.91 2.78 -2.22
C ASN A 112 -12.86 1.76 -2.87
N VAL A 113 -12.42 0.51 -2.97
CA VAL A 113 -13.20 -0.61 -3.52
C VAL A 113 -13.23 -1.75 -2.51
N SER A 114 -14.09 -2.76 -2.72
CA SER A 114 -14.33 -3.82 -1.74
C SER A 114 -13.68 -5.17 -2.08
N SER A 115 -12.79 -5.21 -3.08
CA SER A 115 -12.07 -6.43 -3.45
C SER A 115 -10.80 -6.13 -4.23
N ASP A 116 -9.84 -7.04 -4.14
CA ASP A 116 -8.60 -7.03 -4.91
C ASP A 116 -8.83 -7.08 -6.43
N SER A 117 -9.84 -7.85 -6.85
CA SER A 117 -10.27 -7.89 -8.24
C SER A 117 -10.74 -6.51 -8.72
N ALA A 118 -11.47 -5.76 -7.89
CA ALA A 118 -11.88 -4.40 -8.22
C ALA A 118 -10.70 -3.44 -8.25
N VAL A 119 -9.71 -3.56 -7.35
CA VAL A 119 -8.49 -2.73 -7.38
C VAL A 119 -7.79 -2.88 -8.73
N SER A 120 -7.59 -4.12 -9.19
CA SER A 120 -6.92 -4.39 -10.47
C SER A 120 -7.73 -3.90 -11.68
N ALA A 121 -9.06 -4.08 -11.66
CA ALA A 121 -9.95 -3.68 -12.75
C ALA A 121 -10.02 -2.16 -12.90
N GLU A 122 -10.15 -1.44 -11.78
CA GLU A 122 -10.19 0.02 -11.75
C GLU A 122 -8.84 0.60 -12.15
N ALA A 123 -7.72 0.06 -11.65
CA ALA A 123 -6.38 0.48 -12.06
C ALA A 123 -6.17 0.33 -13.58
N SER A 124 -6.56 -0.83 -14.13
CA SER A 124 -6.43 -1.11 -15.58
C SER A 124 -7.30 -0.17 -16.41
N THR A 125 -8.55 0.06 -15.97
CA THR A 125 -9.46 1.00 -16.62
C THR A 125 -8.90 2.42 -16.58
N TYR A 126 -8.39 2.85 -15.42
CA TYR A 126 -7.79 4.16 -15.23
C TYR A 126 -6.61 4.39 -16.17
N LEU A 127 -5.67 3.43 -16.24
CA LEU A 127 -4.48 3.48 -17.08
C LEU A 127 -4.79 3.41 -18.58
N SER A 128 -5.96 2.92 -18.98
CA SER A 128 -6.34 2.84 -20.39
C SER A 128 -6.73 4.19 -21.02
N VAL A 129 -7.08 5.18 -20.18
CA VAL A 129 -7.55 6.51 -20.63
C VAL A 129 -6.83 7.67 -19.95
N ASN A 130 -6.00 7.41 -18.93
CA ASN A 130 -5.20 8.40 -18.22
C ASN A 130 -3.73 7.98 -18.17
N ASN A 131 -2.84 8.91 -17.82
CA ASN A 131 -1.41 8.69 -17.66
C ASN A 131 -0.90 9.30 -16.34
N PRO A 132 -1.14 8.65 -15.18
CA PRO A 132 -0.69 9.15 -13.89
C PRO A 132 0.83 9.10 -13.73
N ASP A 133 1.38 10.11 -13.07
CA ASP A 133 2.80 10.18 -12.70
C ASP A 133 3.09 9.26 -11.51
N MET A 134 2.12 9.09 -10.61
CA MET A 134 2.20 8.16 -9.49
C MET A 134 0.87 7.45 -9.28
N MET A 135 0.92 6.13 -9.10
CA MET A 135 -0.23 5.31 -8.72
C MET A 135 0.16 4.38 -7.58
N PHE A 136 -0.63 4.38 -6.50
CA PHE A 136 -0.58 3.41 -5.41
C PHE A 136 -1.78 2.47 -5.47
N LEU A 137 -1.53 1.17 -5.39
CA LEU A 137 -2.56 0.14 -5.35
C LEU A 137 -2.38 -0.70 -4.09
N HIS A 138 -3.48 -0.93 -3.36
CA HIS A 138 -3.48 -1.78 -2.17
C HIS A 138 -4.42 -2.97 -2.32
N PHE A 139 -3.88 -4.16 -2.11
CA PHE A 139 -4.55 -5.47 -2.12
C PHE A 139 -4.60 -6.05 -0.69
N ASP A 140 -5.71 -6.66 -0.28
CA ASP A 140 -6.04 -7.04 1.11
C ASP A 140 -6.32 -8.55 1.28
N ASP A 141 -6.62 -9.29 0.20
CA ASP A 141 -7.20 -10.63 0.32
C ASP A 141 -6.27 -11.64 1.03
N VAL A 142 -4.95 -11.46 0.91
CA VAL A 142 -3.95 -12.35 1.54
C VAL A 142 -3.96 -12.20 3.06
N ASP A 143 -4.04 -10.97 3.57
CA ASP A 143 -4.18 -10.72 5.01
C ASP A 143 -5.49 -11.30 5.54
N HIS A 144 -6.60 -11.06 4.83
CA HIS A 144 -7.90 -11.60 5.19
C HIS A 144 -7.90 -13.14 5.25
N ALA A 145 -7.27 -13.79 4.28
CA ALA A 145 -7.11 -15.24 4.27
C ALA A 145 -6.24 -15.73 5.45
N GLY A 146 -5.15 -15.02 5.75
CA GLY A 146 -4.30 -15.31 6.91
C GLY A 146 -5.05 -15.20 8.23
N HIS A 147 -5.92 -14.20 8.38
CA HIS A 147 -6.80 -14.07 9.54
C HIS A 147 -7.85 -15.18 9.65
N ALA A 148 -8.47 -15.57 8.52
CA ALA A 148 -9.53 -16.56 8.50
C ALA A 148 -9.03 -18.00 8.68
N TYR A 149 -7.84 -18.31 8.15
CA TYR A 149 -7.35 -19.69 8.03
C TYR A 149 -5.99 -19.93 8.71
N GLY A 150 -5.34 -18.88 9.22
CA GLY A 150 -4.01 -18.91 9.79
C GLY A 150 -2.94 -18.48 8.78
N PHE A 151 -1.84 -17.92 9.31
CA PHE A 151 -0.76 -17.36 8.49
C PHE A 151 0.34 -18.38 8.13
N SER A 152 0.27 -19.61 8.64
CA SER A 152 1.29 -20.63 8.36
C SER A 152 1.20 -21.12 6.92
N PRO A 153 2.32 -21.19 6.19
CA PRO A 153 2.40 -21.87 4.90
C PRO A 153 2.15 -23.38 4.99
#